data_AF-A0A1W9V8L8-F1
#
_entry.id   AF-A0A1W9V8L8-F1
#
_cell.length_a   1.000
_cell.length_b   1.000
_cell.length_c   1.000
_cell.angle_alpha   90.00
_cell.angle_beta   90.00
_cell.angle_gamma   90.00
#
_symmetry.space_group_name_H-M   'P 1'
#
loop_
_entity.id
_entity.type
_entity.pdbx_description
1 polymer ?
#
loop_
_entity_poly.entity_id
_entity_poly.type
_entity_poly.pdbx_seq_one_letter_code
_entity_poly.pdbx_strand_id
1 'polypeptide(L)'
;MDDSDIAKLCKKIYENHQQALDLIFEHRPDLQSYVFDQIMDEIKNTEKVILDKSTKTEIRFSTPELESMAAQQTGDGSWTPSKRLVLFQLTNKDSGVYIQLIIGPGTDQSLRELLFNKANISIIIKGKKTLTPKWSSIHRFDLVNKEEIRDLTSEGIVEKLIEKWTQFIDEELPEIQKVLIEN
;
A
#
# COMPACT_ATOMS: atom_id res chain seq x y z
N MET A 1 23.96 14.79 27.67
CA MET A 1 24.59 16.10 27.41
C MET A 1 24.51 16.51 25.94
N ASP A 2 24.18 15.61 25.00
CA ASP A 2 24.13 15.92 23.55
C ASP A 2 22.96 16.79 23.05
N ASP A 3 21.78 16.75 23.70
CA ASP A 3 20.61 17.52 23.22
C ASP A 3 20.80 19.04 23.25
N SER A 4 21.65 19.56 24.15
CA SER A 4 21.88 21.01 24.30
C SER A 4 22.63 21.61 23.12
N ASP A 5 23.62 20.88 22.60
CA ASP A 5 24.55 21.45 21.61
C ASP A 5 24.00 21.29 20.19
N ILE A 6 23.28 20.20 19.93
CA ILE A 6 22.45 20.06 18.73
C ILE A 6 21.38 21.15 18.70
N ALA A 7 20.66 21.40 19.81
CA ALA A 7 19.62 22.42 19.86
C ALA A 7 20.17 23.84 19.59
N LYS A 8 21.34 24.19 20.15
CA LYS A 8 22.01 25.48 19.88
C LYS A 8 22.43 25.61 18.41
N LEU A 9 22.95 24.53 17.83
CA LEU A 9 23.34 24.50 16.42
C LEU A 9 22.11 24.69 15.51
N CYS A 10 21.03 23.95 15.76
CA CYS A 10 19.77 24.10 15.02
C CYS A 10 19.22 25.53 15.12
N LYS A 11 19.24 26.13 16.33
CA LYS A 11 18.80 27.51 16.53
C LYS A 11 19.63 28.50 15.70
N LYS A 12 20.95 28.33 15.69
CA LYS A 12 21.86 29.19 14.91
C LYS A 12 21.66 29.04 13.40
N ILE A 13 21.40 27.82 12.92
CA ILE A 13 21.08 27.57 11.50
C ILE A 13 19.75 28.26 11.14
N TYR A 14 18.73 28.11 11.99
CA TYR A 14 17.43 28.74 11.75
C TYR A 14 17.53 30.27 11.73
N GLU A 15 18.18 30.88 12.72
CA GLU A 15 18.36 32.33 12.79
C GLU A 15 19.14 32.89 11.58
N ASN A 16 20.16 32.18 11.09
CA ASN A 16 20.98 32.63 9.97
C ASN A 16 20.33 32.44 8.60
N HIS A 17 19.42 31.48 8.47
CA HIS A 17 18.83 31.07 7.19
C HIS A 17 17.30 31.08 7.19
N GLN A 18 16.69 31.83 8.12
CA GLN A 18 15.25 31.83 8.36
C GLN A 18 14.44 32.02 7.07
N GLN A 19 14.73 33.07 6.30
CA GLN A 19 14.00 33.34 5.06
C GLN A 19 14.08 32.19 4.05
N ALA A 20 15.24 31.56 3.91
CA ALA A 20 15.41 30.42 3.01
C ALA A 20 14.68 29.17 3.52
N LEU A 21 14.75 28.89 4.82
CA LEU A 21 14.09 27.76 5.44
C LEU A 21 12.56 27.89 5.45
N ASP A 22 12.05 29.10 5.70
CA ASP A 22 10.63 29.41 5.64
C ASP A 22 10.11 29.27 4.20
N LEU A 23 10.85 29.77 3.18
CA LEU A 23 10.50 29.55 1.76
C LEU A 23 10.51 28.06 1.38
N ILE A 24 11.52 27.30 1.83
CA ILE A 24 11.58 25.84 1.60
C ILE A 24 10.39 25.14 2.25
N PHE A 25 9.99 25.56 3.44
CA PHE A 25 8.84 24.98 4.14
C PHE A 25 7.52 25.34 3.46
N GLU A 26 7.34 26.58 3.03
CA GLU A 26 6.16 27.06 2.29
C GLU A 26 6.00 26.42 0.91
N HIS A 27 7.10 26.08 0.25
CA HIS A 27 7.09 25.46 -1.08
C HIS A 27 7.43 23.98 -1.06
N ARG A 28 7.44 23.35 0.14
CA ARG A 28 7.71 21.93 0.27
C ARG A 28 6.67 21.17 -0.55
N PRO A 29 7.08 20.41 -1.59
CA PRO A 29 6.15 19.57 -2.33
C PRO A 29 5.43 18.66 -1.34
N ASP A 30 4.12 18.50 -1.51
CA ASP A 30 3.37 17.51 -0.76
C ASP A 30 3.92 16.13 -1.15
N LEU A 31 4.83 15.62 -0.32
CA LEU A 31 5.52 14.36 -0.54
C LEU A 31 4.53 13.23 -0.79
N GLN A 32 3.37 13.25 -0.12
CA GLN A 32 2.33 12.25 -0.32
C GLN A 32 1.73 12.33 -1.73
N SER A 33 1.46 13.54 -2.24
CA SER A 33 1.02 13.73 -3.63
C SER A 33 2.08 13.31 -4.63
N TYR A 34 3.32 13.76 -4.43
CA TYR A 34 4.43 13.43 -5.32
C TYR A 34 4.64 11.92 -5.42
N VAL A 35 4.73 11.24 -4.28
CA VAL A 35 4.86 9.77 -4.21
C VAL A 35 3.66 9.08 -4.86
N PHE A 36 2.45 9.58 -4.64
CA PHE A 36 1.23 9.04 -5.26
C PHE A 36 1.26 9.13 -6.79
N ASP A 37 1.63 10.29 -7.34
CA ASP A 37 1.66 10.48 -8.79
C ASP A 37 2.68 9.55 -9.45
N GLN A 38 3.88 9.45 -8.86
CA GLN A 38 4.93 8.57 -9.38
C GLN A 38 4.54 7.09 -9.36
N ILE A 39 4.00 6.59 -8.24
CA ILE A 39 3.60 5.18 -8.15
C ILE A 39 2.37 4.87 -8.99
N MET A 40 1.44 5.81 -9.12
CA MET A 40 0.24 5.64 -9.94
C MET A 40 0.60 5.44 -11.42
N ASP A 41 1.59 6.18 -11.92
CA ASP A 41 2.03 6.02 -13.30
C ASP A 41 2.72 4.67 -13.53
N GLU A 42 3.52 4.20 -12.58
CA GLU A 42 4.10 2.86 -12.62
C GLU A 42 3.02 1.76 -12.61
N ILE A 43 2.00 1.90 -11.75
CA ILE A 43 0.89 0.94 -11.68
C ILE A 43 0.11 0.89 -12.99
N LYS A 44 -0.18 2.03 -13.62
CA LYS A 44 -0.88 2.08 -14.92
C LYS A 44 -0.11 1.37 -16.03
N ASN A 45 1.21 1.40 -15.97
CA ASN A 45 2.09 0.76 -16.95
C ASN A 45 2.32 -0.74 -16.65
N THR A 46 1.84 -1.24 -15.51
CA THR A 46 1.98 -2.64 -15.12
C THR A 46 0.85 -3.49 -15.72
N GLU A 47 1.14 -4.29 -16.76
CA GLU A 47 0.14 -5.11 -17.48
C GLU A 47 -0.60 -6.12 -16.59
N LYS A 48 0.03 -6.59 -15.50
CA LYS A 48 -0.53 -7.54 -14.54
C LYS A 48 -1.60 -6.92 -13.63
N VAL A 49 -1.88 -5.62 -13.75
CA VAL A 49 -2.73 -4.87 -12.82
C VAL A 49 -4.00 -4.36 -13.49
N ILE A 50 -5.13 -4.57 -12.81
CA ILE A 50 -6.45 -4.03 -13.18
C ILE A 50 -6.87 -3.02 -12.12
N LEU A 51 -6.80 -1.74 -12.44
CA LEU A 51 -7.15 -0.67 -11.50
C LEU A 51 -8.62 -0.73 -11.06
N ASP A 52 -8.85 -0.36 -9.81
CA ASP A 52 -10.17 -0.19 -9.19
C ASP A 52 -10.28 1.24 -8.61
N LYS A 53 -11.39 1.52 -7.92
CA LYS A 53 -11.68 2.79 -7.28
C LYS A 53 -10.54 3.17 -6.33
N SER A 54 -9.82 4.19 -6.75
CA SER A 54 -8.65 4.72 -6.06
C SER A 54 -8.91 6.14 -5.57
N THR A 55 -8.22 6.51 -4.50
CA THR A 55 -8.16 7.85 -3.93
C THR A 55 -6.69 8.22 -3.75
N LYS A 56 -6.39 9.48 -3.42
CA LYS A 56 -5.02 9.96 -3.20
C LYS A 56 -4.23 9.13 -2.16
N THR A 57 -4.90 8.54 -1.18
CA THR A 57 -4.26 7.78 -0.11
C THR A 57 -4.36 6.26 -0.30
N GLU A 58 -5.17 5.81 -1.26
CA GLU A 58 -5.49 4.39 -1.44
C GLU A 58 -5.64 4.06 -2.92
N ILE A 59 -4.70 3.31 -3.47
CA ILE A 59 -4.79 2.77 -4.84
C ILE A 59 -5.26 1.33 -4.72
N ARG A 60 -6.45 1.04 -5.26
CA ARG A 60 -7.00 -0.32 -5.26
C ARG A 60 -6.81 -0.95 -6.62
N PHE A 61 -6.48 -2.22 -6.62
CA PHE A 61 -6.34 -2.98 -7.85
C PHE A 61 -6.63 -4.47 -7.67
N SER A 62 -7.00 -5.09 -8.78
CA SER A 62 -7.10 -6.53 -8.97
C SER A 62 -6.04 -6.97 -9.99
N THR A 63 -6.05 -8.24 -10.35
CA THR A 63 -5.18 -8.82 -11.37
C THR A 63 -5.97 -9.81 -12.24
N PRO A 64 -5.54 -10.09 -13.47
CA PRO A 64 -6.24 -11.04 -14.34
C PRO A 64 -6.47 -12.42 -13.69
N GLU A 65 -5.52 -12.91 -12.91
CA GLU A 65 -5.65 -14.21 -12.25
C GLU A 65 -6.66 -14.16 -11.09
N LEU A 66 -6.74 -13.05 -10.33
CA LEU A 66 -7.81 -12.91 -9.33
C LEU A 66 -9.18 -12.81 -9.99
N GLU A 67 -9.30 -12.13 -11.14
CA GLU A 67 -10.56 -12.07 -11.90
C GLU A 67 -11.03 -13.45 -12.40
N SER A 68 -10.12 -14.43 -12.52
CA SER A 68 -10.47 -15.80 -12.90
C SER A 68 -11.14 -16.60 -11.77
N MET A 69 -11.04 -16.13 -10.52
CA MET A 69 -11.65 -16.81 -9.37
C MET A 69 -13.17 -16.65 -9.37
N ALA A 70 -13.90 -17.75 -9.19
CA ALA A 70 -15.37 -17.71 -9.10
C ALA A 70 -15.88 -16.80 -7.98
N ALA A 71 -15.14 -16.69 -6.87
CA ALA A 71 -15.48 -15.84 -5.74
C ALA A 71 -15.26 -14.34 -6.01
N GLN A 72 -14.53 -13.97 -7.07
CA GLN A 72 -14.08 -12.60 -7.23
C GLN A 72 -15.24 -11.63 -7.49
N GLN A 73 -16.26 -12.03 -8.23
CA GLN A 73 -17.41 -11.18 -8.56
C GLN A 73 -18.58 -11.31 -7.57
N THR A 74 -18.32 -11.78 -6.35
CA THR A 74 -19.35 -11.98 -5.31
C THR A 74 -19.30 -10.92 -4.19
N GLY A 75 -18.63 -9.78 -4.44
CA GLY A 75 -18.69 -8.64 -3.54
C GLY A 75 -20.09 -8.02 -3.51
N ASP A 76 -20.51 -7.48 -2.37
CA ASP A 76 -21.87 -6.92 -2.23
C ASP A 76 -22.00 -5.48 -2.78
N GLY A 77 -20.89 -4.87 -3.19
CA GLY A 77 -20.82 -3.50 -3.73
C GLY A 77 -20.74 -2.39 -2.69
N SER A 78 -20.77 -2.72 -1.38
CA SER A 78 -20.69 -1.72 -0.30
C SER A 78 -19.27 -1.18 -0.08
N TRP A 79 -18.25 -1.92 -0.54
CA TRP A 79 -16.85 -1.52 -0.47
C TRP A 79 -16.35 -0.85 -1.75
N THR A 80 -16.57 -1.49 -2.90
CA THR A 80 -16.22 -0.94 -4.22
C THR A 80 -17.37 -1.13 -5.21
N PRO A 81 -17.57 -0.20 -6.16
CA PRO A 81 -18.63 -0.33 -7.18
C PRO A 81 -18.36 -1.49 -8.14
N SER A 82 -17.11 -1.96 -8.25
CA SER A 82 -16.71 -3.12 -9.05
C SER A 82 -17.23 -4.45 -8.51
N LYS A 83 -17.74 -4.48 -7.26
CA LYS A 83 -18.24 -5.69 -6.59
C LYS A 83 -17.19 -6.82 -6.51
N ARG A 84 -15.91 -6.45 -6.48
CA ARG A 84 -14.83 -7.39 -6.26
C ARG A 84 -14.74 -7.80 -4.81
N LEU A 85 -14.61 -9.10 -4.57
CA LEU A 85 -14.49 -9.64 -3.22
C LEU A 85 -13.08 -9.45 -2.67
N VAL A 86 -12.05 -9.66 -3.49
CA VAL A 86 -10.64 -9.57 -3.07
C VAL A 86 -9.95 -8.49 -3.87
N LEU A 87 -9.28 -7.55 -3.18
CA LEU A 87 -8.47 -6.53 -3.83
C LEU A 87 -7.15 -6.36 -3.10
N PHE A 88 -6.14 -5.95 -3.86
CA PHE A 88 -4.97 -5.30 -3.32
C PHE A 88 -5.26 -3.81 -3.10
N GLN A 89 -4.73 -3.26 -2.02
CA GLN A 89 -4.78 -1.85 -1.71
C GLN A 89 -3.39 -1.36 -1.33
N LEU A 90 -2.79 -0.54 -2.19
CA LEU A 90 -1.64 0.27 -1.83
C LEU A 90 -2.14 1.47 -1.03
N THR A 91 -1.61 1.62 0.18
CA THR A 91 -1.96 2.69 1.10
C THR A 91 -0.78 3.62 1.26
N ASN A 92 -0.98 4.90 0.98
CA ASN A 92 0.00 5.96 1.11
C ASN A 92 -0.36 6.83 2.34
N LYS A 93 0.42 6.69 3.41
CA LYS A 93 0.22 7.41 4.68
C LYS A 93 1.55 7.95 5.19
N ASP A 94 1.49 8.90 6.12
CA ASP A 94 2.67 9.46 6.79
C ASP A 94 3.50 8.42 7.55
N SER A 95 2.89 7.29 7.90
CA SER A 95 3.56 6.15 8.53
C SER A 95 4.36 5.28 7.54
N GLY A 96 4.24 5.52 6.24
CA GLY A 96 4.82 4.69 5.18
C GLY A 96 3.83 4.29 4.10
N VAL A 97 4.36 3.65 3.07
CA VAL A 97 3.64 3.10 1.94
C VAL A 97 3.69 1.59 1.98
N TYR A 98 2.54 0.94 1.87
CA TYR A 98 2.43 -0.51 1.96
C TYR A 98 1.25 -1.03 1.14
N ILE A 99 1.32 -2.29 0.72
CA ILE A 99 0.25 -3.01 0.03
C ILE A 99 -0.45 -3.94 1.02
N GLN A 100 -1.77 -4.00 0.95
CA GLN A 100 -2.56 -4.96 1.70
C GLN A 100 -3.42 -5.79 0.76
N LEU A 101 -3.55 -7.07 1.05
CA LEU A 101 -4.58 -7.91 0.46
C LEU A 101 -5.80 -7.89 1.37
N ILE A 102 -6.97 -7.55 0.81
CA ILE A 102 -8.20 -7.33 1.57
C ILE A 102 -9.30 -8.24 1.02
N ILE A 103 -9.96 -8.98 1.92
CA ILE A 103 -11.25 -9.62 1.67
C ILE A 103 -12.34 -8.62 2.05
N GLY A 104 -13.06 -8.13 1.06
CA GLY A 104 -14.19 -7.23 1.21
C GLY A 104 -15.46 -7.92 1.71
N PRO A 105 -16.56 -7.15 1.81
CA PRO A 105 -17.88 -7.67 2.09
C PRO A 105 -18.42 -8.37 0.85
N GLY A 106 -19.04 -9.53 1.06
CA GLY A 106 -19.51 -10.40 -0.02
C GLY A 106 -20.88 -10.96 0.28
N THR A 107 -21.60 -11.34 -0.76
CA THR A 107 -22.94 -11.92 -0.66
C THR A 107 -22.94 -13.34 -0.12
N ASP A 108 -21.80 -14.03 -0.25
CA ASP A 108 -21.58 -15.40 0.24
C ASP A 108 -20.51 -15.39 1.36
N GLN A 109 -20.96 -15.65 2.58
CA GLN A 109 -20.08 -15.67 3.75
C GLN A 109 -19.18 -16.91 3.78
N SER A 110 -19.62 -18.05 3.23
CA SER A 110 -18.83 -19.27 3.17
C SER A 110 -17.62 -19.12 2.23
N LEU A 111 -17.78 -18.40 1.12
CA LEU A 111 -16.64 -18.06 0.25
C LEU A 111 -15.62 -17.15 0.94
N ARG A 112 -16.08 -16.17 1.73
CA ARG A 112 -15.19 -15.31 2.51
C ARG A 112 -14.39 -16.10 3.53
N GLU A 113 -15.05 -17.01 4.24
CA GLU A 113 -14.41 -17.89 5.23
C GLU A 113 -13.43 -18.85 4.58
N LEU A 114 -13.77 -19.42 3.41
CA LEU A 114 -12.87 -20.27 2.64
C LEU A 114 -11.57 -19.53 2.28
N LEU A 115 -11.68 -18.35 1.67
CA LEU A 115 -10.52 -17.52 1.29
C LEU A 115 -9.70 -17.10 2.50
N PHE A 116 -10.38 -16.71 3.58
CA PHE A 116 -9.73 -16.35 4.82
C PHE A 116 -8.95 -17.52 5.43
N ASN A 117 -9.53 -18.72 5.43
CA ASN A 117 -8.89 -19.92 5.95
C ASN A 117 -7.69 -20.33 5.09
N LYS A 118 -7.80 -20.30 3.76
CA LYS A 118 -6.66 -20.53 2.84
C LYS A 118 -5.51 -19.57 3.13
N ALA A 119 -5.81 -18.28 3.29
CA ALA A 119 -4.82 -17.29 3.66
C ALA A 119 -4.18 -17.58 5.04
N ASN A 120 -4.98 -17.95 6.03
CA ASN A 120 -4.52 -18.11 7.41
C ASN A 120 -3.68 -19.38 7.65
N ILE A 121 -3.81 -20.42 6.81
CA ILE A 121 -2.95 -21.62 6.87
C ILE A 121 -1.68 -21.49 6.02
N SER A 122 -1.62 -20.49 5.14
CA SER A 122 -0.47 -20.27 4.26
C SER A 122 0.73 -19.70 5.02
N ILE A 123 1.93 -20.15 4.68
CA ILE A 123 3.18 -19.56 5.17
C ILE A 123 3.55 -18.26 4.45
N ILE A 124 2.99 -18.07 3.24
CA ILE A 124 3.21 -16.89 2.38
C ILE A 124 2.35 -15.74 2.88
N ILE A 125 1.04 -16.00 3.06
CA ILE A 125 0.10 -14.97 3.47
C ILE A 125 0.16 -14.77 4.99
N LYS A 126 0.82 -13.69 5.39
CA LYS A 126 0.94 -13.25 6.79
C LYS A 126 -0.04 -12.10 7.07
N GLY A 127 -1.08 -12.34 7.87
CA GLY A 127 -2.00 -11.29 8.28
C GLY A 127 -2.87 -11.64 9.47
N LYS A 128 -3.99 -10.94 9.62
CA LYS A 128 -4.85 -11.05 10.80
C LYS A 128 -5.49 -12.43 10.88
N LYS A 129 -5.59 -12.95 12.12
CA LYS A 129 -6.23 -14.24 12.44
C LYS A 129 -7.74 -14.14 12.66
N THR A 130 -8.38 -13.06 12.25
CA THR A 130 -9.82 -12.87 12.42
C THR A 130 -10.44 -12.21 11.20
N LEU A 131 -11.50 -12.85 10.69
CA LEU A 131 -12.36 -12.31 9.65
C LEU A 131 -13.40 -11.37 10.28
N THR A 132 -13.49 -10.14 9.78
CA THR A 132 -14.50 -9.16 10.19
C THR A 132 -15.64 -9.09 9.17
N PRO A 133 -16.85 -8.66 9.58
CA PRO A 133 -18.01 -8.62 8.68
C PRO A 133 -17.84 -7.69 7.48
N LYS A 134 -17.09 -6.59 7.61
CA LYS A 134 -16.92 -5.60 6.54
C LYS A 134 -15.74 -5.94 5.64
N TRP A 135 -14.52 -5.60 6.03
CA TRP A 135 -13.31 -5.85 5.26
C TRP A 135 -12.20 -6.34 6.17
N SER A 136 -11.42 -7.29 5.68
CA SER A 136 -10.35 -7.91 6.46
C SER A 136 -9.06 -7.91 5.65
N SER A 137 -8.06 -7.19 6.14
CA SER A 137 -6.71 -7.30 5.62
C SER A 137 -6.10 -8.63 6.08
N ILE A 138 -5.82 -9.49 5.10
CA ILE A 138 -5.28 -10.84 5.29
C ILE A 138 -3.80 -10.94 4.96
N HIS A 139 -3.25 -9.94 4.27
CA HIS A 139 -1.82 -9.81 4.03
C HIS A 139 -1.38 -8.35 4.07
N ARG A 140 -0.11 -8.12 4.38
CA ARG A 140 0.55 -6.83 4.27
C ARG A 140 1.98 -7.01 3.76
N PHE A 141 2.35 -6.19 2.79
CA PHE A 141 3.70 -6.06 2.26
C PHE A 141 4.12 -4.58 2.38
N ASP A 142 5.18 -4.31 3.15
CA ASP A 142 5.68 -2.94 3.33
C ASP A 142 6.61 -2.57 2.18
N LEU A 143 6.33 -1.43 1.52
CA LEU A 143 7.20 -0.91 0.47
C LEU A 143 8.25 0.03 1.08
N VAL A 144 7.79 1.03 1.83
CA VAL A 144 8.66 1.98 2.53
C VAL A 144 8.03 2.33 3.88
N ASN A 145 8.80 2.28 4.96
CA ASN A 145 8.34 2.65 6.29
C ASN A 145 8.75 4.08 6.69
N LYS A 146 8.20 4.57 7.81
CA LYS A 146 8.43 5.93 8.31
C LYS A 146 9.90 6.27 8.56
N GLU A 147 10.69 5.34 9.08
CA GLU A 147 12.11 5.58 9.38
C GLU A 147 12.91 5.70 8.08
N GLU A 148 12.59 4.87 7.07
CA GLU A 148 13.21 4.96 5.74
C GLU A 148 12.86 6.27 5.03
N ILE A 149 11.63 6.76 5.19
CA ILE A 149 11.21 8.07 4.64
C ILE A 149 11.97 9.23 5.28
N ARG A 150 12.31 9.12 6.58
CA ARG A 150 12.96 10.21 7.31
C ARG A 150 14.36 10.51 6.80
N ASP A 151 15.07 9.49 6.33
CA ASP A 151 16.48 9.58 5.97
C ASP A 151 16.71 9.75 4.46
N LEU A 152 15.64 9.75 3.65
CA LEU A 152 15.71 9.81 2.19
C LEU A 152 15.14 11.13 1.63
N THR A 153 15.64 11.53 0.45
CA THR A 153 15.02 12.59 -0.35
C THR A 153 13.73 12.10 -1.01
N SER A 154 12.94 13.02 -1.57
CA SER A 154 11.75 12.68 -2.37
C SER A 154 12.05 11.68 -3.47
N GLU A 155 13.17 11.86 -4.17
CA GLU A 155 13.60 11.00 -5.27
C GLU A 155 14.02 9.62 -4.75
N GLY A 156 14.81 9.57 -3.67
CA GLY A 156 15.23 8.30 -3.06
C GLY A 156 14.06 7.48 -2.52
N ILE A 157 13.01 8.13 -2.01
CA ILE A 157 11.77 7.44 -1.60
C ILE A 157 11.08 6.81 -2.82
N VAL A 158 11.00 7.54 -3.94
CA VAL A 158 10.35 7.05 -5.17
C VAL A 158 11.13 5.89 -5.78
N GLU A 159 12.45 5.99 -5.88
CA GLU A 159 13.31 4.90 -6.38
C GLU A 159 13.09 3.61 -5.59
N LYS A 160 13.15 3.71 -4.27
CA LYS A 160 12.93 2.57 -3.36
C LYS A 160 11.51 2.01 -3.46
N LEU A 161 10.52 2.89 -3.62
CA LEU A 161 9.13 2.49 -3.79
C LEU A 161 8.92 1.70 -5.08
N ILE A 162 9.51 2.14 -6.19
CA ILE A 162 9.44 1.47 -7.50
C ILE A 162 10.18 0.13 -7.47
N GLU A 163 11.36 0.08 -6.84
CA GLU A 163 12.10 -1.18 -6.63
C GLU A 163 11.23 -2.20 -5.88
N LYS A 164 10.63 -1.77 -4.77
CA LYS A 164 9.77 -2.63 -3.93
C LYS A 164 8.46 -2.99 -4.59
N TRP A 165 7.89 -2.11 -5.40
CA TRP A 165 6.73 -2.39 -6.23
C TRP A 165 7.04 -3.48 -7.25
N THR A 166 8.16 -3.35 -7.96
CA THR A 166 8.63 -4.35 -8.93
C THR A 166 8.84 -5.70 -8.26
N GLN A 167 9.53 -5.71 -7.10
CA GLN A 167 9.71 -6.91 -6.28
C GLN A 167 8.36 -7.55 -5.92
N PHE A 168 7.38 -6.75 -5.48
CA PHE A 168 6.05 -7.25 -5.17
C PHE A 168 5.38 -7.90 -6.39
N ILE A 169 5.44 -7.25 -7.56
CA ILE A 169 4.78 -7.74 -8.77
C ILE A 169 5.39 -9.02 -9.33
N ASP A 170 6.71 -9.18 -9.20
CA ASP A 170 7.43 -10.30 -9.81
C ASP A 170 7.65 -11.48 -8.86
N GLU A 171 7.75 -11.24 -7.55
CA GLU A 171 8.06 -12.28 -6.55
C GLU A 171 6.86 -12.60 -5.65
N GLU A 172 6.25 -11.60 -5.03
CA GLU A 172 5.25 -11.82 -3.97
C GLU A 172 3.85 -12.08 -4.53
N LEU A 173 3.45 -11.29 -5.54
CA LEU A 173 2.12 -11.35 -6.15
C LEU A 173 1.80 -12.75 -6.70
N PRO A 174 2.67 -13.41 -7.49
CA PRO A 174 2.38 -14.75 -8.02
C PRO A 174 2.15 -15.79 -6.92
N GLU A 175 2.95 -15.77 -5.85
CA GLU A 175 2.84 -16.71 -4.73
C GLU A 175 1.55 -16.49 -3.92
N ILE A 176 1.16 -15.23 -3.72
CA ILE A 176 -0.11 -14.88 -3.07
C ILE A 176 -1.30 -15.37 -3.92
N GLN A 177 -1.28 -15.13 -5.23
CA GLN A 177 -2.35 -15.54 -6.14
C GLN A 177 -2.49 -17.06 -6.17
N LYS A 178 -1.37 -17.78 -6.19
CA LYS A 178 -1.34 -19.25 -6.12
C LYS A 178 -2.10 -19.78 -4.91
N VAL A 179 -1.85 -19.21 -3.72
CA VAL A 179 -2.54 -19.60 -2.47
C VAL A 179 -4.06 -19.39 -2.55
N LEU A 180 -4.53 -18.35 -3.23
CA LEU A 180 -5.96 -18.03 -3.33
C LEU A 180 -6.69 -18.83 -4.40
N ILE A 181 -6.00 -19.16 -5.51
CA ILE A 181 -6.59 -19.78 -6.69
C ILE A 181 -6.51 -21.31 -6.63
N GLU A 182 -5.42 -21.89 -6.12
CA GLU A 182 -5.26 -23.34 -6.04
C GLU A 182 -6.28 -23.95 -5.09
N ASN A 183 -6.91 -25.06 -5.50
CA ASN A 183 -8.02 -25.71 -4.80
C ASN A 183 -7.60 -26.36 -3.48
#